data_AF-A0A9E2E5Y3-F1
#
_entry.id   AF-A0A9E2E5Y3-F1
#
_cell.length_a   1.000
_cell.length_b   1.000
_cell.length_c   1.000
_cell.angle_alpha   90.00
_cell.angle_beta   90.00
_cell.angle_gamma   90.00
#
_symmetry.space_group_name_H-M   'P 1'
#
loop_
_entity.id
_entity.type
_entity.pdbx_description
1 polymer ?
#
loop_
_entity_poly.entity_id
_entity_poly.type
_entity_poly.pdbx_seq_one_letter_code
_entity_poly.pdbx_strand_id
1 'polypeptide(L)' 'NIIRTAAKRSVRARSRRLMVRKAGVKKAIVTLAEGNSIEVFEGV' A
#
# COMPACT_ATOMS: atom_id res chain seq x y z
N ASN A 1 2.72 2.62 14.32
CA ASN A 1 3.46 2.39 13.06
C ASN A 1 2.58 2.66 11.84
N ILE A 2 2.71 3.82 11.19
CA ILE A 2 1.99 4.16 9.94
C ILE A 2 2.99 4.72 8.93
N ILE A 3 2.96 4.19 7.71
CA ILE A 3 3.84 4.61 6.61
C ILE A 3 2.99 5.10 5.45
N ARG A 4 3.28 6.30 4.94
CA ARG A 4 2.67 6.80 3.71
C ARG A 4 3.47 6.28 2.52
N THR A 5 2.83 5.48 1.68
CA THR A 5 3.43 4.99 0.44
C THR A 5 3.07 5.92 -0.69
N ALA A 6 4.07 6.32 -1.48
CA ALA A 6 3.85 7.17 -2.65
C ALA A 6 2.97 6.49 -3.70
N ALA A 7 2.27 7.30 -4.49
CA ALA A 7 1.45 6.85 -5.61
C ALA A 7 2.31 6.16 -6.68
N LYS A 8 1.82 5.07 -7.27
CA LYS A 8 2.48 4.43 -8.41
C LYS A 8 2.37 5.34 -9.62
N ARG A 9 3.51 5.73 -10.19
CA ARG A 9 3.61 6.62 -11.35
C ARG A 9 4.23 5.90 -12.54
N SER A 10 3.82 6.25 -13.74
CA SER A 10 4.48 5.83 -14.97
C SER A 10 4.45 6.91 -16.03
N VAL A 11 5.33 6.80 -17.01
CA VAL A 11 5.42 7.72 -18.15
C VAL A 11 4.60 7.18 -19.31
N ARG A 12 3.85 8.04 -20.01
CA ARG A 12 3.12 7.64 -21.23
C ARG A 12 4.11 7.55 -22.41
N ALA A 13 4.06 6.47 -23.19
CA ALA A 13 5.07 6.20 -24.23
C ALA A 13 5.18 7.30 -25.29
N ARG A 14 4.05 7.74 -25.86
CA ARG A 14 4.04 8.74 -26.95
C ARG A 14 4.29 10.17 -26.48
N SER A 15 3.56 10.63 -25.45
CA SER A 15 3.64 12.02 -24.99
C SER A 15 4.70 12.28 -23.92
N ARG A 16 5.35 11.22 -23.41
CA ARG A 16 6.35 11.26 -22.33
C ARG A 16 5.89 11.97 -21.04
N ARG A 17 4.59 12.19 -20.88
CA ARG A 17 4.00 12.79 -19.68
C ARG A 17 4.01 11.80 -18.51
N LEU A 18 4.46 12.25 -17.33
CA LEU A 18 4.32 11.52 -16.07
C LEU A 18 2.87 11.55 -15.60
N MET A 19 2.33 10.38 -15.24
CA MET A 19 0.96 10.23 -14.76
C MET A 19 0.93 9.32 -13.53
N VAL A 20 0.02 9.64 -12.60
CA VAL A 20 -0.34 8.73 -11.51
C VAL A 20 -1.21 7.61 -12.08
N ARG A 21 -0.86 6.36 -11.76
CA ARG A 21 -1.59 5.15 -12.19
C ARG A 21 -2.38 4.51 -11.06
N LYS A 22 -1.83 4.56 -9.83
CA LYS A 22 -2.52 4.14 -8.62
C LYS A 22 -2.27 5.18 -7.54
N ALA A 23 -3.30 5.52 -6.78
CA ALA A 23 -3.19 6.45 -5.67
C ALA A 23 -2.15 5.96 -4.65
N GLY A 24 -1.56 6.90 -3.90
CA GLY A 24 -0.78 6.57 -2.73
C GLY A 24 -1.69 5.99 -1.65
N VAL A 25 -1.13 5.16 -0.77
CA VAL A 25 -1.88 4.54 0.33
C VAL A 25 -1.17 4.78 1.65
N LYS A 26 -1.96 4.85 2.72
CA LYS A 26 -1.43 4.74 4.08
C LYS A 26 -1.37 3.25 4.42
N LYS A 27 -0.20 2.78 4.84
CA LYS A 27 0.00 1.43 5.35
C LYS A 27 0.13 1.53 6.86
N ALA A 28 -0.55 0.65 7.58
CA ALA A 28 -0.42 0.52 9.03
C ALA A 28 0.17 -0.84 9.37
N ILE A 29 1.13 -0.86 10.29
CA ILE A 29 1.63 -2.08 10.91
C ILE A 29 1.10 -2.07 12.33
N VAL A 30 0.34 -3.10 12.67
CA VAL A 30 -0.36 -3.21 13.95
C VAL A 30 0.21 -4.43 14.67
N THR A 31 0.55 -4.23 15.93
CA THR A 31 0.96 -5.30 16.84
C THR A 31 -0.23 -5.60 17.73
N LEU A 32 -0.59 -6.88 17.83
CA LEU A 32 -1.67 -7.35 18.69
C LEU A 32 -1.10 -7.80 20.04
N ALA A 33 -1.97 -7.87 21.05
CA ALA A 33 -1.63 -8.53 22.29
C ALA A 33 -1.41 -10.04 22.06
N GLU A 34 -0.64 -10.67 22.95
CA GLU A 34 -0.36 -12.11 22.87
C GLU A 34 -1.65 -12.93 22.90
N GLY A 35 -1.71 -13.98 22.08
CA GLY A 35 -2.89 -14.85 21.95
C GLY A 35 -3.99 -14.33 21.02
N ASN A 36 -3.90 -13.08 20.54
CA ASN A 36 -4.89 -12.53 19.60
C ASN A 36 -4.40 -12.68 18.14
N SER A 37 -5.29 -13.18 17.28
CA SER A 37 -5.11 -13.25 15.82
C SER A 37 -6.30 -12.65 15.07
N ILE A 38 -6.15 -12.46 13.75
CA ILE A 38 -7.22 -11.97 12.88
C ILE A 38 -7.50 -13.06 11.84
N GLU A 39 -8.58 -13.80 12.04
CA GLU A 39 -8.95 -15.00 11.27
C GLU A 39 -8.94 -14.79 9.75
N VAL A 40 -9.38 -13.61 9.29
CA VAL A 40 -9.45 -13.27 7.85
C VAL A 40 -8.08 -13.29 7.14
N PHE A 41 -6.99 -13.21 7.90
CA PHE A 41 -5.62 -13.21 7.37
C PHE A 41 -4.85 -14.51 7.66
N GLU A 42 -5.49 -15.53 8.24
CA GLU A 42 -4.86 -16.82 8.51
C GLU A 42 -4.82 -17.67 7.23
N GLY A 43 -3.62 -18.00 6.74
CA GLY A 43 -3.40 -18.82 5.53
C GLY A 43 -3.07 -18.07 4.23
N VAL A 44 -2.70 -16.77 4.32
CA VAL A 44 -2.24 -15.92 3.22
C VAL A 44 -0.78 -16.16 2.86
#